data_AF-A0A348TTV2-F1
#
_entry.id   AF-A0A348TTV2-F1
#
_cell.length_a   1.000
_cell.length_b   1.000
_cell.length_c   1.000
_cell.angle_alpha   90.00
_cell.angle_beta   90.00
_cell.angle_gamma   90.00
#
_symmetry.space_group_name_H-M   'P 1'
#
loop_
_entity.id
_entity.type
_entity.pdbx_description
1 polymer ?
#
loop_
_entity_poly.entity_id
_entity_poly.type
_entity_poly.pdbx_seq_one_letter_code
_entity_poly.pdbx_strand_id
1 'polypeptide(L)' 'VSDYLYEHPDDLIIFLDNHDDGRFLGQFGQDTTKLKSALTLLYAMRGIPVLYYGTELGLSG' A
#
# COMPACT_ATOMS: atom_id res chain seq x y z
N VAL A 1 3.08 15.36 -3.38
CA VAL A 1 2.70 16.79 -3.29
C VAL A 1 1.92 17.19 -4.54
N SER A 2 0.85 16.45 -4.86
CA SER A 2 0.00 16.68 -6.04
C SER A 2 -1.48 16.69 -5.69
N ASP A 3 -1.82 16.55 -4.41
CA ASP A 3 -3.17 16.39 -3.91
C ASP A 3 -4.06 17.59 -4.22
N TYR A 4 -3.46 18.77 -4.45
CA TYR A 4 -4.17 19.98 -4.90
C TYR A 4 -4.77 19.85 -6.32
N LEU A 5 -4.36 18.84 -7.09
CA LEU A 5 -4.94 18.54 -8.41
C LEU A 5 -6.27 17.79 -8.31
N TYR A 6 -6.58 17.21 -7.14
CA TYR A 6 -7.81 16.47 -6.90
C TYR A 6 -8.75 17.33 -6.06
N GLU A 7 -10.01 17.44 -6.48
CA GLU A 7 -11.04 18.19 -5.73
C GLU A 7 -11.30 17.55 -4.35
N HIS A 8 -11.29 16.21 -4.29
CA HIS A 8 -11.46 15.42 -3.07
C HIS A 8 -10.32 14.39 -2.92
N PRO A 9 -9.12 14.79 -2.46
CA PRO A 9 -7.99 13.89 -2.33
C PRO A 9 -8.19 12.82 -1.24
N ASP A 10 -9.11 13.04 -0.29
CA ASP A 10 -9.48 12.08 0.75
C ASP A 10 -10.24 10.85 0.21
N ASP A 11 -10.86 10.98 -0.97
CA ASP A 11 -11.63 9.90 -1.61
C ASP A 11 -10.75 8.97 -2.47
N LEU A 12 -9.45 9.27 -2.59
CA LEU A 12 -8.53 8.46 -3.37
C LEU A 12 -8.30 7.10 -2.70
N ILE A 13 -8.39 6.04 -3.49
CA ILE A 13 -7.99 4.70 -3.06
C ILE A 13 -6.47 4.61 -3.08
N ILE A 14 -5.89 4.29 -1.93
CA ILE A 14 -4.46 4.05 -1.77
C ILE A 14 -4.21 2.58 -1.42
N PHE A 15 -3.20 1.98 -2.04
CA PHE A 15 -2.85 0.57 -1.85
C PHE A 15 -1.34 0.37 -2.04
N LEU A 16 -0.80 -0.70 -1.45
CA LEU A 16 0.61 -1.07 -1.59
C LEU A 16 0.85 -2.03 -2.75
N ASP A 17 -0.11 -2.92 -3.00
CA ASP A 17 -0.12 -3.93 -4.05
C ASP A 17 -1.55 -4.30 -4.41
N ASN A 18 -1.71 -5.03 -5.52
CA ASN A 18 -2.98 -5.55 -6.00
C ASN A 18 -2.76 -6.89 -6.72
N HIS A 19 -3.74 -7.34 -7.51
CA HIS A 19 -3.66 -8.60 -8.27
C HIS A 19 -2.98 -8.47 -9.65
N ASP A 20 -2.79 -7.23 -10.11
CA ASP A 20 -2.23 -6.92 -11.44
C ASP A 20 -0.71 -6.69 -11.39
N ASP A 21 -0.16 -6.46 -10.19
CA ASP A 21 1.27 -6.28 -9.94
C ASP A 21 1.80 -7.33 -8.94
N GLY A 22 3.12 -7.52 -8.90
CA GLY A 22 3.76 -8.42 -7.94
C GLY A 22 3.53 -7.95 -6.50
N ARG A 23 3.48 -8.87 -5.53
CA ARG A 23 3.29 -8.49 -4.13
C ARG A 23 4.42 -7.60 -3.61
N PHE A 24 4.07 -6.64 -2.76
CA PHE A 24 5.02 -5.68 -2.18
C PHE A 24 6.23 -6.42 -1.57
N LEU A 25 5.97 -7.42 -0.74
CA LEU A 25 7.04 -8.15 -0.05
C LEU A 25 7.97 -8.89 -1.04
N GLY A 26 7.44 -9.39 -2.16
CA GLY A 26 8.23 -10.00 -3.23
C GLY A 26 9.15 -9.00 -3.92
N GLN A 27 8.61 -7.82 -4.25
CA GLN A 27 9.35 -6.74 -4.90
C GLN A 27 10.50 -6.19 -4.03
N PHE A 28 10.34 -6.20 -2.70
CA PHE A 28 11.30 -5.63 -1.76
C PHE A 28 12.19 -6.67 -1.05
N GLY A 29 12.44 -7.81 -1.70
CA GLY A 29 13.41 -8.81 -1.22
C GLY A 29 13.02 -9.46 0.11
N GLN A 30 11.71 -9.60 0.34
CA GLN A 30 11.13 -10.16 1.56
C GLN A 30 11.48 -9.41 2.85
N ASP A 31 11.79 -8.12 2.74
CA ASP A 31 12.08 -7.26 3.89
C ASP A 31 10.80 -6.86 4.64
N THR A 32 10.53 -7.59 5.73
CA THR A 32 9.37 -7.34 6.61
C THR A 32 9.45 -6.00 7.34
N THR A 33 10.62 -5.38 7.47
CA THR A 33 10.76 -4.06 8.07
C THR A 33 10.17 -3.01 7.14
N LYS A 34 10.48 -3.10 5.85
CA LYS A 34 9.87 -2.24 4.82
C LYS A 34 8.37 -2.43 4.73
N LEU A 35 7.89 -3.68 4.80
CA LEU A 35 6.45 -3.95 4.81
C LEU A 35 5.75 -3.27 6.00
N LYS A 36 6.32 -3.34 7.21
CA LYS A 36 5.76 -2.67 8.39
C LYS A 36 5.73 -1.14 8.24
N SER A 37 6.80 -0.54 7.71
CA SER A 37 6.83 0.90 7.43
C SER A 37 5.82 1.29 6.35
N ALA A 38 5.68 0.50 5.29
CA ALA A 38 4.72 0.72 4.22
C ALA A 38 3.26 0.62 4.71
N LEU A 39 2.96 -0.38 5.54
CA LEU A 39 1.64 -0.52 6.18
C LEU A 39 1.34 0.65 7.13
N THR A 40 2.35 1.10 7.89
CA THR A 40 2.20 2.28 8.75
C THR A 40 1.85 3.50 7.92
N LEU A 41 2.50 3.68 6.76
CA LEU A 41 2.21 4.76 5.84
C LEU A 41 0.80 4.60 5.23
N LEU A 42 0.43 3.41 4.76
CA LEU A 42 -0.90 3.12 4.19
C LEU A 42 -2.02 3.52 5.15
N TYR A 43 -1.90 3.17 6.43
CA TYR A 43 -2.93 3.47 7.43
C TYR A 43 -2.89 4.89 8.00
N ALA A 44 -1.80 5.63 7.80
CA ALA A 44 -1.63 6.98 8.32
C ALA A 44 -1.74 8.08 7.24
N MET A 45 -1.71 7.70 5.96
CA MET A 45 -1.88 8.64 4.85
C MET A 45 -3.36 9.00 4.64
N ARG A 46 -3.57 10.16 4.02
CA ARG A 46 -4.87 10.57 3.49
C ARG A 46 -5.28 9.65 2.32
N GLY A 47 -6.56 9.31 2.29
CA GLY A 47 -7.16 8.42 1.29
C GLY A 47 -7.92 7.27 1.96
N ILE A 48 -8.52 6.42 1.15
CA ILE A 48 -9.18 5.18 1.58
C ILE A 48 -8.16 4.04 1.46
N PRO A 49 -7.64 3.51 2.59
CA PRO A 49 -6.63 2.45 2.55
C PRO A 49 -7.26 1.12 2.13
N VAL A 50 -6.67 0.49 1.12
CA VAL A 50 -7.02 -0.86 0.66
C VAL A 50 -5.82 -1.77 0.83
N LEU A 51 -6.03 -2.85 1.56
CA LEU A 51 -5.05 -3.92 1.74
C LEU A 51 -5.44 -5.11 0.86
N TYR A 52 -4.50 -5.59 0.04
CA TYR A 52 -4.69 -6.80 -0.73
C TYR A 52 -4.50 -8.05 0.14
N TYR A 53 -5.44 -8.99 0.05
CA TYR A 53 -5.44 -10.17 0.90
C TYR A 53 -4.14 -11.00 0.74
N GLY A 54 -3.64 -11.52 1.85
CA GLY A 54 -2.37 -12.20 1.95
C GLY A 54 -1.16 -11.29 2.18
N THR A 55 -1.27 -9.98 1.97
CA THR A 55 -0.21 -9.04 2.35
C THR A 55 -0.06 -8.98 3.87
N GLU A 56 -1.16 -9.09 4.61
CA GLU A 56 -1.19 -9.26 6.07
C GLU A 56 -0.50 -10.55 6.56
N LEU A 57 -0.43 -11.58 5.71
CA LEU A 57 0.26 -12.84 5.99
C LEU A 57 1.73 -12.82 5.54
N GLY A 58 2.17 -11.76 4.87
CA GLY A 58 3.52 -11.70 4.29
C GLY A 58 3.69 -12.64 3.11
N LEU A 59 2.67 -12.82 2.26
CA LEU A 59 2.86 -13.48 0.98
C LEU A 59 3.76 -12.64 0.08
N SER A 60 4.64 -13.28 -0.68
CA SER A 60 5.65 -12.61 -1.52
C SER A 60 5.57 -12.97 -3.01
N GLY A 61 4.58 -13.79 -3.39
CA GLY A 61 4.35 -14.23 -4.77
C GLY A 61 4.07 -13.10 -5.75
#